data_AF-A0A3E0TLR0-F1
#
_entry.id   AF-A0A3E0TLR0-F1
#
_cell.length_a   1.000
_cell.length_b   1.000
_cell.length_c   1.000
_cell.angle_alpha   90.00
_cell.angle_beta   90.00
_cell.angle_gamma   90.00
#
_symmetry.space_group_name_H-M   'P 1'
#
loop_
_entity.id
_entity.type
_entity.pdbx_description
1 polymer ?
#
loop_
_entity_poly.entity_id
_entity_poly.type
_entity_poly.pdbx_seq_one_letter_code
_entity_poly.pdbx_strand_id
1 'polypeptide(L)'
;MSLHRINDNTLLDDEEYEDHVDGNWALGLFIIGAIAAGILTFNNLGILGADNAPKWLKFTIIVIASAVSGYLLSKLRNVVRLLLFLCVSASIIGFIAYFIWMQL
;
A
#
# COMPACT_ATOMS: atom_id res chain seq x y z
N MET A 1 -2.88 32.15 -0.21
CA MET A 1 -1.87 31.11 0.00
C MET A 1 -1.75 30.87 1.48
N SER A 2 -2.24 29.71 1.92
CA SER A 2 -2.02 29.22 3.28
C SER A 2 -0.72 28.44 3.29
N LEU A 3 0.15 28.67 4.27
CA LEU A 3 1.36 27.87 4.45
C LEU A 3 1.05 26.75 5.44
N HIS A 4 1.30 25.50 5.05
CA HIS A 4 1.07 24.33 5.89
C HIS A 4 2.38 23.91 6.56
N ARG A 5 2.36 23.79 7.90
CA ARG A 5 3.55 23.43 8.69
C ARG A 5 3.60 21.92 8.89
N ILE A 6 4.61 21.25 8.34
CA ILE A 6 4.84 19.80 8.52
C ILE A 6 5.78 19.51 9.70
N ASN A 7 6.77 20.39 9.95
CA ASN A 7 7.72 20.25 11.05
C ASN A 7 8.10 21.65 11.61
N ASP A 8 8.86 21.70 12.70
CA ASP A 8 9.23 22.94 13.37
C ASP A 8 9.98 23.93 12.47
N ASN A 9 10.69 23.45 11.42
CA ASN A 9 11.49 24.27 10.50
C ASN A 9 11.05 24.21 9.02
N THR A 10 9.96 23.52 8.65
CA THR A 10 9.51 23.43 7.25
C THR A 10 8.05 23.85 7.09
N LEU A 11 7.88 24.97 6.40
CA LEU A 11 6.60 25.49 5.90
C LEU A 11 6.55 25.19 4.41
N LEU A 12 5.48 24.54 3.97
CA LEU A 12 5.30 24.13 2.59
C LEU A 12 4.08 24.86 2.03
N ASP A 13 4.16 25.23 0.76
CA ASP A 13 3.01 25.75 0.03
C ASP A 13 1.99 24.62 -0.21
N ASP A 14 0.75 24.97 -0.52
CA ASP A 14 -0.36 24.02 -0.63
C ASP A 14 -0.05 22.88 -1.64
N GLU A 15 0.63 23.20 -2.75
CA GLU A 15 1.06 22.24 -3.79
C GLU A 15 2.17 21.30 -3.30
N GLU A 16 3.16 21.84 -2.60
CA GLU A 16 4.30 21.06 -2.08
C GLU A 16 3.87 20.16 -0.92
N TYR A 17 2.87 20.57 -0.14
CA TYR A 17 2.23 19.75 0.89
C TYR A 17 1.47 18.57 0.28
N GLU A 18 0.70 18.78 -0.79
CA GLU A 18 -0.01 17.70 -1.48
C GLU A 18 0.96 16.65 -2.04
N ASP A 19 2.02 17.08 -2.71
CA ASP A 19 3.07 16.18 -3.23
C ASP A 19 3.76 15.37 -2.13
N HIS A 20 4.03 16.00 -0.98
CA HIS A 20 4.58 15.29 0.17
C HIS A 20 3.64 14.22 0.72
N VAL A 21 2.35 14.53 0.85
CA VAL A 21 1.33 13.56 1.31
C VAL A 21 1.19 12.41 0.31
N ASP A 22 1.13 12.73 -0.97
CA ASP A 22 0.99 11.74 -2.04
C ASP A 22 2.25 10.86 -2.20
N GLY A 23 3.43 11.43 -1.94
CA GLY A 23 4.70 10.70 -1.82
C GLY A 23 4.70 9.71 -0.66
N ASN A 24 4.24 10.13 0.53
CA ASN A 24 4.12 9.25 1.69
C ASN A 24 3.15 8.08 1.44
N TRP A 25 2.02 8.33 0.78
CA TRP A 25 1.09 7.27 0.38
C TRP A 25 1.70 6.30 -0.62
N ALA A 26 2.43 6.82 -1.61
CA ALA A 26 3.12 5.99 -2.60
C ALA A 26 4.16 5.07 -1.93
N LEU A 27 4.94 5.59 -0.98
CA LEU A 27 5.91 4.81 -0.21
C LEU A 27 5.24 3.75 0.66
N GLY A 28 4.16 4.10 1.36
CA GLY A 28 3.40 3.14 2.17
C GLY A 28 2.85 1.99 1.33
N LEU A 29 2.24 2.29 0.18
CA LEU A 29 1.71 1.28 -0.75
C LEU A 29 2.83 0.44 -1.39
N PHE A 30 3.96 1.07 -1.71
CA PHE A 30 5.13 0.36 -2.22
C PHE A 30 5.61 -0.69 -1.21
N ILE A 31 5.75 -0.32 0.07
CA ILE A 31 6.20 -1.23 1.13
C ILE A 31 5.20 -2.38 1.30
N ILE A 32 3.91 -2.09 1.38
CA ILE A 32 2.86 -3.12 1.54
C ILE A 32 2.87 -4.08 0.34
N GLY A 33 2.90 -3.55 -0.88
CA GLY A 33 2.95 -4.36 -2.11
C GLY A 33 4.21 -5.21 -2.20
N ALA A 34 5.36 -4.65 -1.86
CA ALA A 34 6.63 -5.36 -1.85
C ALA A 34 6.66 -6.51 -0.84
N ILE A 35 6.14 -6.30 0.37
CA ILE A 35 6.05 -7.33 1.40
C ILE A 35 5.08 -8.42 0.98
N ALA A 36 3.87 -8.06 0.56
CA ALA A 36 2.84 -9.02 0.16
C ALA A 36 3.31 -9.90 -1.00
N ALA A 37 3.85 -9.28 -2.05
CA ALA A 37 4.39 -10.02 -3.20
C ALA A 37 5.62 -10.86 -2.83
N GLY A 38 6.47 -10.37 -1.92
CA GLY A 38 7.63 -11.13 -1.44
C GLY A 38 7.22 -12.41 -0.70
N ILE A 39 6.24 -12.31 0.19
CA ILE A 39 5.67 -13.45 0.92
C ILE A 39 5.00 -14.43 -0.04
N LEU A 40 4.18 -13.93 -0.97
CA LEU A 40 3.52 -14.77 -1.96
C LEU A 40 4.53 -15.49 -2.86
N THR A 41 5.57 -14.79 -3.31
CA THR A 41 6.62 -15.38 -4.14
C THR A 41 7.40 -16.44 -3.36
N PHE A 42 7.74 -16.16 -2.09
CA PHE A 42 8.41 -17.12 -1.23
C PHE A 42 7.59 -18.39 -1.01
N ASN A 43 6.30 -18.25 -0.69
CA ASN A 43 5.40 -19.39 -0.47
C ASN A 43 5.14 -20.22 -1.73
N ASN A 44 5.22 -19.60 -2.92
CA ASN A 44 4.98 -20.25 -4.21
C ASN A 44 6.26 -20.64 -4.96
N LEU A 45 7.45 -20.51 -4.35
CA LEU A 45 8.73 -20.89 -4.97
C LEU A 45 8.75 -22.34 -5.47
N GLY A 46 8.07 -23.24 -4.76
CA GLY A 46 7.96 -24.65 -5.17
C GLY A 46 7.08 -24.85 -6.41
N ILE A 47 6.02 -24.07 -6.56
CA ILE A 47 5.16 -24.08 -7.76
C ILE A 47 5.93 -23.55 -8.97
N LEU A 48 6.83 -22.59 -8.75
CA LEU A 48 7.71 -22.01 -9.78
C LEU A 48 8.84 -22.96 -10.22
N GLY A 49 8.90 -24.19 -9.70
CA GLY A 49 9.94 -25.16 -10.02
C GLY A 49 11.34 -24.74 -9.54
N ALA A 50 11.41 -23.73 -8.67
CA ALA A 50 12.66 -23.16 -8.18
C ALA A 50 13.14 -23.84 -6.89
N ASP A 51 12.52 -24.93 -6.42
CA ASP A 51 12.88 -25.57 -5.15
C ASP A 51 14.33 -26.04 -5.09
N ASN A 52 14.90 -26.50 -6.21
CA ASN A 52 16.30 -26.90 -6.30
C ASN A 52 17.24 -25.76 -6.72
N ALA A 53 16.72 -24.54 -6.90
CA ALA A 53 17.53 -23.40 -7.30
C ALA A 53 18.48 -22.94 -6.17
N PRO A 54 19.66 -22.38 -6.51
CA PRO A 54 20.57 -21.79 -5.55
C PRO A 54 19.90 -20.70 -4.70
N LYS A 55 20.31 -20.56 -3.43
CA LYS A 55 19.73 -19.58 -2.49
C LYS A 55 19.76 -18.15 -3.02
N TRP A 56 20.82 -17.76 -3.72
CA TRP A 56 20.89 -16.44 -4.38
C TRP A 56 19.74 -16.29 -5.37
N LEU A 57 19.51 -17.28 -6.25
CA LEU A 57 18.53 -17.15 -7.32
C LEU A 57 17.11 -16.95 -6.77
N LYS A 58 16.76 -17.72 -5.72
CA LYS A 58 15.51 -17.54 -4.98
C LYS A 58 15.39 -16.13 -4.40
N PHE A 59 16.45 -15.64 -3.78
CA PHE A 59 16.49 -14.29 -3.22
C PHE A 59 16.29 -13.21 -4.30
N THR A 60 16.98 -13.32 -5.44
CA THR A 60 16.81 -12.36 -6.54
C THR A 60 15.41 -12.35 -7.12
N ILE A 61 14.79 -13.53 -7.27
CA ILE A 61 13.41 -13.64 -7.77
C ILE A 61 12.44 -12.95 -6.80
N ILE A 62 12.57 -13.20 -5.50
CA ILE A 62 11.74 -12.56 -4.47
C ILE A 62 11.93 -11.05 -4.50
N VAL A 63 13.17 -10.56 -4.51
CA VAL A 63 13.47 -9.13 -4.50
C VAL A 63 12.90 -8.44 -5.74
N ILE A 64 13.07 -9.04 -6.92
CA ILE A 64 12.53 -8.48 -8.17
C ILE A 64 11.00 -8.48 -8.15
N ALA A 65 10.36 -9.58 -7.75
CA ALA A 65 8.91 -9.68 -7.67
C ALA A 65 8.32 -8.66 -6.67
N SER A 66 8.96 -8.51 -5.50
CA SER A 66 8.62 -7.50 -4.50
C SER A 66 8.75 -6.08 -5.04
N ALA A 67 9.88 -5.74 -5.67
CA ALA A 67 10.12 -4.40 -6.19
C ALA A 67 9.14 -4.03 -7.31
N VAL A 68 8.88 -4.96 -8.24
CA VAL A 68 7.94 -4.75 -9.35
C VAL A 68 6.51 -4.60 -8.83
N SER A 69 6.09 -5.46 -7.90
CA SER A 69 4.75 -5.38 -7.33
C SER A 69 4.55 -4.11 -6.53
N GLY A 70 5.50 -3.74 -5.66
CA GLY A 70 5.47 -2.49 -4.92
C GLY A 70 5.39 -1.27 -5.84
N TYR A 71 6.17 -1.26 -6.93
CA TYR A 71 6.15 -0.18 -7.91
C TYR A 71 4.79 -0.07 -8.61
N LEU A 72 4.24 -1.20 -9.07
CA LEU A 72 2.91 -1.23 -9.71
C LEU A 72 1.80 -0.75 -8.76
N LEU A 73 1.84 -1.16 -7.49
CA LEU A 73 0.89 -0.72 -6.48
C LEU A 73 1.01 0.77 -6.19
N SER A 74 2.24 1.30 -6.13
CA SER A 74 2.48 2.74 -5.93
C SER A 74 1.95 3.58 -7.10
N LYS A 75 2.03 3.08 -8.34
CA LYS A 75 1.51 3.75 -9.53
C LYS A 75 -0.03 3.76 -9.55
N LEU A 76 -0.66 2.78 -8.92
CA LEU A 76 -2.11 2.69 -8.78
C LEU A 76 -2.64 3.37 -7.50
N ARG A 77 -1.84 4.22 -6.83
CA ARG A 77 -2.21 4.79 -5.52
C ARG A 77 -3.56 5.49 -5.51
N ASN A 78 -3.92 6.18 -6.58
CA ASN A 78 -5.19 6.93 -6.64
C ASN A 78 -6.40 5.99 -6.59
N VAL A 79 -6.30 4.82 -7.24
CA VAL A 79 -7.35 3.79 -7.19
C VAL A 79 -7.40 3.15 -5.81
N VAL A 80 -6.25 2.85 -5.21
CA VAL A 80 -6.20 2.25 -3.87
C VAL A 80 -6.74 3.21 -2.81
N ARG A 81 -6.41 4.51 -2.90
CA ARG A 81 -6.92 5.56 -2.00
C ARG A 81 -8.45 5.66 -2.10
N LEU A 82 -8.99 5.66 -3.32
CA LEU A 82 -10.43 5.68 -3.55
C LEU A 82 -11.14 4.42 -3.01
N LEU A 83 -10.55 3.23 -3.23
CA LEU A 83 -11.08 1.98 -2.69
C LEU A 83 -11.06 1.94 -1.15
N LEU A 84 -10.00 2.46 -0.51
CA LEU A 84 -9.94 2.55 0.95
C LEU A 84 -11.01 3.48 1.50
N PHE A 85 -11.23 4.64 0.88
CA PHE A 85 -12.32 5.54 1.27
C PHE A 85 -13.69 4.87 1.13
N LEU A 86 -13.93 4.17 0.02
CA LEU A 86 -15.16 3.41 -0.17
C LEU A 86 -15.31 2.30 0.88
N CYS A 87 -14.25 1.54 1.15
CA CYS A 87 -14.29 0.45 2.11
C CYS A 87 -14.57 0.96 3.54
N VAL A 88 -13.90 2.03 3.97
CA VAL A 88 -14.14 2.64 5.29
C VAL A 88 -15.56 3.19 5.39
N SER A 89 -16.04 3.89 4.35
CA SER A 89 -17.41 4.39 4.33
C SER A 89 -18.46 3.27 4.41
N ALA A 90 -18.25 2.17 3.67
CA ALA A 90 -19.11 1.00 3.71
C ALA A 90 -19.07 0.30 5.07
N SER A 91 -17.90 0.19 5.70
CA SER A 91 -17.76 -0.36 7.06
C SER A 91 -18.51 0.46 8.09
N ILE A 92 -18.46 1.79 8.01
CA ILE A 92 -19.22 2.67 8.92
C ILE A 92 -20.73 2.48 8.73
N ILE A 93 -21.21 2.48 7.49
CA ILE A 93 -22.63 2.26 7.18
C ILE A 93 -23.09 0.89 7.68
N GLY A 94 -22.29 -0.15 7.42
CA GLY A 94 -22.57 -1.52 7.86
C GLY A 94 -22.61 -1.64 9.38
N PHE A 95 -21.71 -0.96 10.10
CA PHE A 95 -21.69 -0.94 11.55
C PHE A 95 -22.93 -0.25 12.12
N ILE A 96 -23.35 0.89 11.55
CA ILE A 96 -24.58 1.58 11.95
C ILE A 96 -25.81 0.69 11.70
N ALA A 97 -25.89 0.05 10.53
CA ALA A 97 -26.98 -0.86 10.19
C ALA A 97 -27.06 -2.06 11.16
N TYR A 98 -25.90 -2.62 11.53
CA TYR A 98 -25.80 -3.70 12.51
C TYR A 98 -26.33 -3.27 13.89
N PHE A 99 -25.97 -2.06 14.36
CA PHE A 99 -26.46 -1.54 15.65
C PHE A 99 -27.97 -1.29 15.65
N ILE A 100 -28.54 -0.78 14.55
CA ILE A 100 -29.99 -0.59 14.41
C ILE A 100 -30.70 -1.95 14.46
N TRP A 101 -30.17 -2.96 13.78
CA TRP A 101 -30.77 -4.30 13.76
C TRP A 101 -30.71 -4.99 15.12
N MET A 102 -29.63 -4.77 15.90
CA MET A 102 -29.47 -5.35 17.23
C MET A 102 -30.39 -4.69 18.28
N GLN A 103 -30.90 -3.48 18.03
CA GLN A 103 -31.79 -2.76 18.94
C GLN A 103 -33.29 -2.98 18.66
N LEU A 104 -33.64 -3.70 17.59
CA LEU A 104 -35.01 -4.08 17.22
C LEU A 104 -35.35 -5.49 17.69
#